data_AF-A0A3D6EC59-F1
#
_entry.id   AF-A0A3D6EC59-F1
#
_cell.length_a   1.000
_cell.length_b   1.000
_cell.length_c   1.000
_cell.angle_alpha   90.00
_cell.angle_beta   90.00
_cell.angle_gamma   90.00
#
_symmetry.space_group_name_H-M   'P 1'
#
loop_
_entity.id
_entity.type
_entity.pdbx_description
1 polymer ?
#
loop_
_entity_poly.entity_id
_entity_poly.type
_entity_poly.pdbx_seq_one_letter_code
_entity_poly.pdbx_strand_id
1 'polypeptide(L)'
;MEDLFIISSNTNFEFLPIIVFSPSPTQYEKLVLALCDNRFSYPIYIDRSNSIRRNNPFLKYHHRYQGFLLDKNDKIVLVGNPIGSDAMWSLFRKTLDNMLANDGLYIPE
;
A
#
# COMPACT_ATOMS: atom_id res chain seq x y z
N MET A 1 18.27 2.53 -5.24
CA MET A 1 16.95 1.88 -5.14
C MET A 1 17.11 0.54 -5.84
N GLU A 2 17.83 -0.36 -5.20
CA GLU A 2 18.13 -1.70 -5.70
C GLU A 2 17.53 -2.65 -4.67
N ASP A 3 16.94 -3.76 -5.13
CA ASP A 3 16.10 -4.73 -4.38
C ASP A 3 14.58 -4.45 -4.36
N LEU A 4 14.01 -4.15 -5.54
CA LEU A 4 12.55 -4.15 -5.74
C LEU A 4 12.18 -5.35 -6.62
N PHE A 5 11.53 -6.37 -6.05
CA PHE A 5 11.05 -7.55 -6.79
C PHE A 5 9.53 -7.48 -6.97
N ILE A 6 9.03 -7.79 -8.18
CA ILE A 6 7.60 -7.87 -8.50
C ILE A 6 7.24 -9.35 -8.66
N ILE A 7 6.24 -9.83 -7.91
CA ILE A 7 5.84 -11.26 -7.89
C ILE A 7 4.60 -11.55 -8.79
N SER A 8 3.98 -10.54 -9.41
CA SER A 8 2.84 -10.75 -10.33
C SER A 8 2.53 -9.53 -11.21
N SER A 9 2.05 -9.78 -12.43
CA SER A 9 1.66 -8.77 -13.43
C SER A 9 0.24 -8.97 -13.99
N ASN A 10 -0.77 -9.13 -13.12
CA ASN A 10 -2.17 -9.02 -13.56
C ASN A 10 -2.64 -7.56 -13.49
N THR A 11 -3.11 -7.02 -14.61
CA THR A 11 -3.36 -5.58 -14.81
C THR A 11 -4.84 -5.16 -14.81
N ASN A 12 -5.77 -6.06 -14.46
CA ASN A 12 -7.21 -5.77 -14.47
C ASN A 12 -7.73 -5.22 -13.13
N PHE A 13 -7.04 -4.26 -12.52
CA PHE A 13 -7.52 -3.63 -11.30
C PHE A 13 -7.87 -2.17 -11.55
N GLU A 14 -9.04 -1.74 -11.05
CA GLU A 14 -9.45 -0.33 -11.02
C GLU A 14 -8.49 0.54 -10.19
N PHE A 15 -7.80 -0.07 -9.24
CA PHE A 15 -6.69 0.52 -8.49
C PHE A 15 -5.64 -0.56 -8.18
N LEU A 16 -4.37 -0.19 -8.07
CA LEU A 16 -3.30 -1.14 -7.78
C LEU A 16 -2.98 -1.16 -6.28
N PRO A 17 -3.32 -2.22 -5.53
CA PRO A 17 -2.81 -2.36 -4.17
C PRO A 17 -1.30 -2.65 -4.20
N ILE A 18 -0.54 -1.88 -3.43
CA ILE A 18 0.89 -2.11 -3.21
C ILE A 18 1.09 -2.43 -1.73
N ILE A 19 1.70 -3.59 -1.44
CA ILE A 19 2.03 -3.99 -0.08
C ILE A 19 3.53 -3.88 0.12
N VAL A 20 3.93 -3.25 1.23
CA VAL A 20 5.34 -3.15 1.63
C VAL A 20 5.54 -3.76 3.01
N PHE A 21 6.43 -4.74 3.09
CA PHE A 21 6.90 -5.27 4.36
C PHE A 21 8.27 -4.70 4.71
N SER A 22 8.47 -4.27 5.95
CA SER A 22 9.78 -3.88 6.49
C SER A 22 10.19 -4.84 7.63
N PRO A 23 10.51 -6.11 7.32
CA PRO A 23 10.79 -7.12 8.34
C PRO A 23 12.09 -6.82 9.09
N SER A 24 12.19 -7.23 10.35
CA SER A 24 13.47 -7.37 11.03
C SER A 24 14.32 -8.47 10.37
N PRO A 25 15.66 -8.51 10.61
CA PRO A 25 16.51 -9.59 10.11
C PRO A 25 15.99 -11.00 10.48
N THR A 26 15.43 -11.15 11.68
CA THR A 26 14.89 -12.44 12.18
C THR A 26 13.53 -12.80 11.58
N GLN A 27 12.80 -11.83 11.02
CA GLN A 27 11.50 -12.06 10.36
C GLN A 27 11.64 -12.32 8.86
N TYR A 28 12.76 -11.89 8.25
CA TYR A 28 12.95 -11.91 6.80
C TYR A 28 12.74 -13.29 6.17
N GLU A 29 13.44 -14.32 6.67
CA GLU A 29 13.34 -15.67 6.10
C GLU A 29 11.93 -16.24 6.19
N LYS A 30 11.28 -16.06 7.35
CA LYS A 30 9.89 -16.51 7.57
C LYS A 30 8.92 -15.81 6.63
N LEU A 31 9.10 -14.50 6.43
CA LEU A 31 8.28 -13.72 5.50
C LEU A 31 8.47 -14.20 4.06
N VAL A 32 9.71 -14.39 3.61
CA VAL A 32 10.01 -14.85 2.24
C VAL A 32 9.36 -16.21 1.98
N LEU A 33 9.50 -17.16 2.91
CA LEU A 33 8.85 -18.48 2.79
C LEU A 33 7.32 -18.34 2.67
N ALA A 34 6.70 -17.56 3.55
CA ALA A 34 5.27 -17.32 3.50
C ALA A 34 4.82 -16.64 2.20
N LEU A 35 5.62 -15.74 1.64
CA LEU A 35 5.32 -15.09 0.37
C LEU A 35 5.47 -16.05 -0.82
N CYS A 36 6.48 -16.93 -0.82
CA CYS A 36 6.69 -17.92 -1.88
C CYS A 36 5.56 -18.96 -1.95
N ASP A 37 4.98 -19.33 -0.82
CA ASP A 37 3.88 -20.30 -0.74
C ASP A 37 2.54 -19.74 -1.22
N ASN A 38 2.44 -18.42 -1.44
CA ASN A 38 1.20 -17.74 -1.82
C ASN A 38 1.30 -17.11 -3.21
N ARG A 39 0.21 -17.20 -3.98
CA ARG A 39 0.09 -16.51 -5.27
C ARG A 39 -0.66 -15.19 -5.09
N PHE A 40 0.08 -14.09 -5.06
CA PHE A 40 -0.51 -12.75 -5.01
C PHE A 40 -0.66 -12.19 -6.41
N SER A 41 -1.79 -11.55 -6.70
CA SER A 41 -2.04 -10.90 -7.99
C SER A 41 -1.50 -9.46 -8.07
N TYR A 42 -0.90 -8.97 -6.98
CA TYR A 42 -0.46 -7.58 -6.83
C TYR A 42 1.01 -7.49 -6.37
N PRO A 43 1.68 -6.35 -6.59
CA PRO A 43 3.06 -6.16 -6.16
C PRO A 43 3.23 -6.23 -4.64
N ILE A 44 4.28 -6.93 -4.21
CA ILE A 44 4.73 -6.99 -2.82
C ILE A 44 6.20 -6.61 -2.78
N TYR A 45 6.53 -5.62 -1.96
CA TYR A 45 7.90 -5.14 -1.77
C TYR A 45 8.41 -5.49 -0.37
N ILE A 46 9.69 -5.84 -0.26
CA ILE A 46 10.36 -6.08 1.02
C ILE A 46 11.44 -5.01 1.23
N ASP A 47 11.15 -4.03 2.07
CA ASP A 47 12.07 -2.96 2.45
C ASP A 47 13.05 -3.43 3.53
N ARG A 48 14.03 -4.27 3.13
CA ARG A 48 15.05 -4.84 4.03
C ARG A 48 15.90 -3.76 4.70
N SER A 49 16.18 -2.68 3.98
CA SER A 49 16.94 -1.57 4.53
C SER A 49 16.12 -0.72 5.48
N ASN A 50 14.78 -0.89 5.54
CA ASN A 50 13.88 -0.04 6.31
C ASN A 50 13.95 1.45 5.88
N SER A 51 14.15 1.67 4.57
CA SER A 51 14.23 2.99 3.93
C SER A 51 12.93 3.76 4.00
N ILE A 52 11.77 3.12 3.84
CA ILE A 52 10.46 3.78 3.87
C ILE A 52 10.24 4.40 5.23
N ARG A 53 10.51 3.65 6.31
CA ARG A 53 10.35 4.13 7.69
C ARG A 53 11.40 5.18 8.08
N ARG A 54 12.58 5.17 7.44
CA ARG A 54 13.61 6.23 7.65
C ARG A 54 13.20 7.53 7.00
N ASN A 55 12.73 7.46 5.75
CA ASN A 55 12.38 8.64 4.96
C ASN A 55 11.04 9.25 5.41
N ASN A 56 10.18 8.46 6.06
CA ASN A 56 8.86 8.87 6.53
C ASN A 56 8.73 8.65 8.05
N PRO A 57 9.42 9.45 8.89
CA PRO A 57 9.46 9.24 10.33
C PRO A 57 8.08 9.32 11.01
N PHE A 58 7.12 10.03 10.42
CA PHE A 58 5.74 10.12 10.89
C PHE A 58 5.02 8.76 10.95
N LEU A 59 5.44 7.78 10.13
CA LEU A 59 4.90 6.41 10.13
C LEU A 59 5.17 5.65 11.44
N LYS A 60 6.23 6.02 12.18
CA LYS A 60 6.66 5.29 13.39
C LYS A 60 5.71 5.46 14.56
N TYR A 61 4.98 6.59 14.60
CA TYR A 61 4.24 7.00 15.79
C TYR A 61 2.77 6.60 15.77
N HIS A 62 2.24 6.18 14.61
CA HIS A 62 0.81 5.96 14.46
C HIS A 62 0.52 4.76 13.55
N HIS A 63 0.06 3.68 14.16
CA HIS A 63 -0.42 2.46 13.46
C HIS A 63 -1.56 2.74 12.47
N ARG A 64 -2.29 3.86 12.65
CA ARG A 64 -3.33 4.31 11.71
C ARG A 64 -2.79 4.77 10.36
N TYR A 65 -1.50 5.12 10.27
CA TYR A 65 -0.83 5.59 9.04
C TYR A 65 -0.17 4.46 8.25
N GLN A 66 -0.72 3.24 8.31
CA GLN A 66 -0.18 2.08 7.58
C GLN A 66 -0.87 1.83 6.24
N GLY A 67 -1.85 2.66 5.85
CA GLY A 67 -2.52 2.61 4.56
C GLY A 67 -2.64 4.01 3.97
N PHE A 68 -2.37 4.10 2.67
CA PHE A 68 -2.42 5.33 1.89
C PHE A 68 -3.16 5.05 0.59
N LEU A 69 -4.04 5.96 0.21
CA LEU A 69 -4.58 6.02 -1.14
C LEU A 69 -3.94 7.21 -1.84
N LEU A 70 -3.36 6.94 -3.01
CA LEU A 70 -2.70 7.93 -3.83
C LEU A 70 -3.53 8.18 -5.08
N ASP A 71 -3.56 9.42 -5.55
CA ASP A 71 -4.07 9.76 -6.88
C ASP A 71 -3.02 9.50 -7.97
N LYS A 72 -3.38 9.75 -9.23
CA LYS A 72 -2.49 9.57 -10.39
C LYS A 72 -1.23 10.45 -10.39
N ASN A 73 -1.16 11.47 -9.53
CA ASN A 73 -0.01 12.37 -9.41
C ASN A 73 0.81 12.04 -8.14
N ASP A 74 0.67 10.83 -7.60
CA ASP A 74 1.31 10.35 -6.38
C ASP A 74 0.95 11.17 -5.12
N LYS A 75 -0.15 11.92 -5.15
CA LYS A 75 -0.60 12.66 -3.97
C LYS A 75 -1.38 11.75 -3.04
N ILE A 76 -1.03 11.77 -1.76
CA ILE A 76 -1.80 11.11 -0.71
C ILE A 76 -3.14 11.86 -0.55
N VAL A 77 -4.24 11.17 -0.81
CA VAL A 77 -5.61 11.73 -0.72
C VAL A 77 -6.41 11.14 0.42
N LEU A 78 -6.01 9.96 0.90
CA LEU A 78 -6.58 9.35 2.10
C LEU A 78 -5.50 8.60 2.89
N VAL A 79 -5.58 8.68 4.21
CA VAL A 79 -4.73 7.94 5.14
C VAL A 79 -5.59 7.10 6.07
N GLY A 80 -5.32 5.80 6.15
CA GLY A 80 -6.05 4.89 7.03
C GLY A 80 -6.01 3.44 6.55
N ASN A 81 -6.28 2.50 7.46
CA ASN A 81 -6.50 1.11 7.11
C ASN A 81 -7.95 0.91 6.63
N PRO A 82 -8.20 0.62 5.33
CA PRO A 82 -9.56 0.53 4.78
C PRO A 82 -10.40 -0.60 5.42
N ILE A 83 -9.77 -1.62 5.99
CA ILE A 83 -10.46 -2.73 6.68
C ILE A 83 -10.57 -2.54 8.20
N GLY A 84 -10.20 -1.37 8.72
CA GLY A 84 -10.23 -1.08 10.16
C GLY A 84 -11.63 -0.82 10.72
N SER A 85 -12.58 -0.37 9.89
CA SER A 85 -13.99 -0.16 10.26
C SER A 85 -14.86 0.09 9.03
N ASP A 86 -16.18 -0.08 9.16
CA ASP A 86 -17.15 0.21 8.09
C ASP A 86 -17.12 1.69 7.66
N ALA A 87 -16.92 2.60 8.62
CA ALA A 87 -16.77 4.02 8.33
C ALA A 87 -15.52 4.31 7.49
N MET A 88 -14.40 3.63 7.79
CA MET A 88 -13.16 3.76 7.03
C MET A 88 -13.28 3.15 5.63
N TRP A 89 -13.94 1.99 5.52
CA TRP A 89 -14.24 1.37 4.24
C TRP A 89 -15.10 2.27 3.36
N SER A 90 -16.16 2.87 3.93
CA SER A 90 -17.04 3.79 3.21
C SER A 90 -16.29 5.03 2.72
N LEU A 91 -15.41 5.60 3.56
CA LEU A 91 -14.56 6.73 3.17
C LEU A 91 -13.58 6.36 2.06
N PHE A 92 -12.94 5.18 2.16
CA PHE A 92 -12.07 4.64 1.12
C PHE A 92 -12.81 4.49 -0.21
N ARG A 93 -13.99 3.85 -0.21
CA ARG A 93 -14.81 3.65 -1.40
C ARG A 93 -15.23 4.98 -2.03
N LYS A 94 -15.76 5.91 -1.23
CA LYS A 94 -16.14 7.25 -1.72
C LYS A 94 -14.97 7.98 -2.37
N THR A 95 -13.78 7.92 -1.76
CA THR A 95 -12.57 8.56 -2.29
C THR A 95 -12.10 7.89 -3.58
N LEU A 96 -12.12 6.56 -3.62
CA LEU A 96 -11.75 5.80 -4.81
C LEU A 96 -12.72 6.04 -5.97
N ASP A 97 -14.03 5.96 -5.73
CA ASP A 97 -15.06 6.16 -6.76
C ASP A 97 -14.97 7.58 -7.35
N ASN A 98 -14.66 8.60 -6.52
CA ASN A 98 -14.35 9.94 -7.00
C ASN A 98 -13.15 9.94 -7.97
N MET A 99 -12.04 9.28 -7.63
CA MET A 99 -10.89 9.20 -8.53
C MET A 99 -11.18 8.45 -9.81
N LEU A 100 -11.91 7.33 -9.74
CA LEU A 100 -12.29 6.53 -10.90
C LEU A 100 -13.17 7.33 -11.88
N ALA A 101 -14.07 8.18 -11.35
CA ALA A 101 -14.86 9.10 -12.16
C ALA A 101 -14.04 10.24 -12.79
N ASN A 102 -12.83 10.50 -12.30
CA ASN A 102 -11.99 11.63 -12.66
C ASN A 102 -10.61 11.19 -13.20
N ASP A 103 -10.56 10.06 -13.91
CA ASP A 103 -9.35 9.55 -14.56
C ASP A 103 -8.16 9.42 -13.57
N GLY A 104 -8.44 8.89 -12.37
CA GLY A 104 -7.46 8.69 -11.30
C GLY A 104 -7.08 9.97 -10.53
N LEU A 105 -7.66 11.13 -10.82
CA LEU A 105 -7.42 12.37 -10.07
C LEU A 105 -8.45 12.51 -8.94
N TYR A 106 -8.01 12.80 -7.72
CA TYR A 106 -8.94 13.14 -6.65
C TYR A 106 -9.42 14.59 -6.79
N ILE A 107 -10.74 14.78 -6.79
CA ILE A 107 -11.38 16.10 -6.78
C ILE A 107 -12.07 16.27 -5.42
N PRO A 108 -11.56 17.15 -4.54
CA PRO A 108 -12.22 17.47 -3.28
C PRO A 108 -13.64 18.00 -3.53
N GLU A 109 -14.58 17.59 -2.68
CA GLU A 109 -15.94 18.17 -2.64
C GLU A 109 -15.93 19.65 -2.25
#